data_AF-W4VAL6-F1
#
_entry.id   AF-W4VAL6-F1
#
_cell.length_a   1.000
_cell.length_b   1.000
_cell.length_c   1.000
_cell.angle_alpha   90.00
_cell.angle_beta   90.00
_cell.angle_gamma   90.00
#
_symmetry.space_group_name_H-M   'P 1'
#
loop_
_entity.id
_entity.type
_entity.pdbx_description
1 polymer ?
#
loop_
_entity_poly.entity_id
_entity_poly.type
_entity_poly.pdbx_seq_one_letter_code
_entity_poly.pdbx_strand_id
1 'polypeptide(L)' 'MAKWLSTISKDIPLHLSRYFPNYKVQDIPPTPKETLYKAREEAQKYLDYVYLGNV' A
#
# COMPACT_ATOMS: atom_id res chain seq x y z
N MET A 1 -5.89 -6.10 -5.69
CA MET A 1 -6.54 -4.77 -5.59
C MET A 1 -6.13 -3.85 -6.74
N ALA A 2 -4.86 -3.46 -6.90
CA ALA A 2 -4.42 -2.54 -7.96
C ALA A 2 -4.84 -2.97 -9.38
N LYS A 3 -4.72 -4.26 -9.71
CA LYS A 3 -5.23 -4.82 -10.97
C LYS A 3 -6.72 -4.57 -11.19
N TRP A 4 -7.56 -4.71 -10.17
CA TRP A 4 -8.99 -4.43 -10.28
C TRP A 4 -9.25 -2.94 -10.43
N LEU A 5 -8.57 -2.08 -9.67
CA LEU A 5 -8.69 -0.61 -9.84
C LEU A 5 -8.31 -0.18 -11.27
N SER A 6 -7.29 -0.81 -11.86
CA SER A 6 -6.86 -0.51 -13.23
C SER A 6 -7.89 -0.86 -14.31
N THR A 7 -8.88 -1.73 -14.01
CA THR A 7 -9.99 -1.98 -14.95
C THR A 7 -11.02 -0.87 -14.94
N ILE A 8 -11.01 0.00 -13.92
CA ILE A 8 -11.85 1.19 -13.83
C ILE A 8 -11.11 2.37 -14.44
N SER A 9 -9.90 2.68 -13.94
CA SER A 9 -8.97 3.64 -14.52
C SER A 9 -7.58 3.49 -13.90
N LYS A 10 -6.53 3.68 -14.70
CA LYS A 10 -5.12 3.66 -14.24
C LYS A 10 -4.71 4.93 -13.49
N ASP A 11 -5.46 6.02 -13.68
CA ASP A 11 -5.20 7.31 -13.05
C ASP A 11 -5.68 7.39 -11.60
N ILE A 12 -6.37 6.35 -11.09
CA ILE A 12 -6.83 6.31 -9.71
C ILE A 12 -5.61 6.26 -8.78
N PRO A 13 -5.40 7.26 -7.90
CA PRO A 13 -4.26 7.25 -6.99
C PRO A 13 -4.44 6.21 -5.88
N LEU A 14 -3.39 5.45 -5.61
CA LEU A 14 -3.35 4.50 -4.51
C LEU A 14 -2.31 4.92 -3.46
N HIS A 15 -2.78 5.22 -2.25
CA HIS A 15 -1.93 5.43 -1.07
C HIS A 15 -1.84 4.17 -0.21
N LEU A 16 -0.64 3.62 -0.07
CA LEU A 16 -0.34 2.53 0.85
C LEU A 16 0.30 3.10 2.12
N SER A 17 -0.45 3.11 3.22
CA SER A 17 0.07 3.53 4.53
C SER A 17 0.65 2.35 5.28
N ARG A 18 1.83 2.53 5.88
CA ARG A 18 2.39 1.59 6.85
C ARG A 18 1.49 1.50 8.09
N TYR A 19 1.27 0.28 8.57
CA TYR A 19 0.58 0.04 9.82
C TYR A 19 1.55 0.15 11.01
N PHE A 20 1.04 0.71 12.11
CA PHE A 20 1.69 0.78 13.42
C PHE A 20 0.73 0.25 14.49
N PRO A 21 1.21 -0.55 15.46
CA PRO A 21 0.37 -1.07 16.54
C PRO A 21 -0.23 0.09 17.34
N ASN A 22 -1.54 0.04 17.59
CA ASN A 22 -2.24 1.06 18.36
C ASN A 22 -3.53 0.53 19.00
N TYR A 23 -3.97 1.19 20.08
CA TYR A 23 -5.19 0.93 20.82
C TYR A 23 -5.36 -0.55 21.20
N LYS A 24 -6.28 -1.26 20.54
CA LYS A 24 -6.66 -2.66 20.82
C LYS A 24 -5.78 -3.70 20.11
N VAL A 25 -4.88 -3.29 19.23
CA VAL A 25 -4.03 -4.19 18.44
C VAL A 25 -2.58 -3.86 18.73
N GLN A 26 -2.07 -4.39 19.85
CA GLN A 26 -0.69 -4.18 20.29
C GLN A 26 0.22 -5.38 20.02
N ASP A 27 -0.36 -6.57 19.86
CA ASP A 27 0.40 -7.82 19.71
C ASP A 27 0.93 -8.06 18.28
N ILE A 28 0.52 -7.24 17.31
CA ILE A 28 0.97 -7.34 15.92
C ILE A 28 2.02 -6.26 15.66
N PRO A 29 3.24 -6.61 15.23
CA PRO A 29 4.30 -5.62 14.98
C PRO A 29 3.95 -4.67 13.81
N PRO A 30 4.59 -3.49 13.74
CA PRO A 30 4.42 -2.60 12.58
C PRO A 30 4.80 -3.31 11.29
N THR A 31 4.12 -2.98 10.18
CA THR A 31 4.45 -3.57 8.88
C THR A 31 5.91 -3.29 8.53
N PRO A 32 6.72 -4.28 8.14
CA PRO A 32 8.08 -4.04 7.70
C PRO A 32 8.13 -3.09 6.50
N LYS A 33 9.11 -2.19 6.46
CA LYS A 33 9.26 -1.23 5.34
C LYS A 33 9.42 -1.96 4.00
N GLU A 34 10.16 -3.07 3.99
CA GLU A 34 10.39 -3.89 2.80
C GLU A 34 9.08 -4.46 2.23
N THR A 35 8.15 -4.90 3.08
CA THR A 35 6.82 -5.35 2.65
C THR A 35 6.07 -4.22 1.96
N LEU A 36 6.16 -3.00 2.49
CA LEU A 36 5.52 -1.82 1.92
C LEU A 36 6.11 -1.45 0.56
N TYR A 37 7.45 -1.49 0.42
CA TYR A 37 8.13 -1.25 -0.85
C TYR A 37 7.75 -2.28 -1.92
N LYS A 38 7.73 -3.58 -1.56
CA LYS A 38 7.27 -4.65 -2.46
C LYS A 38 5.81 -4.46 -2.89
N ALA A 39 4.94 -4.07 -1.95
CA ALA A 39 3.54 -3.79 -2.26
C ALA A 39 3.38 -2.63 -3.26
N ARG A 40 4.20 -1.58 -3.13
CA ARG A 40 4.24 -0.48 -4.12
C ARG A 40 4.71 -0.97 -5.48
N GLU A 41 5.83 -1.70 -5.57
CA GLU A 41 6.32 -2.22 -6.85
C GLU A 41 5.26 -3.05 -7.58
N GLU A 42 4.59 -3.95 -6.87
CA GLU A 42 3.53 -4.77 -7.47
C GLU A 42 2.32 -3.95 -7.89
N ALA A 43 1.94 -2.91 -7.14
CA ALA A 43 0.83 -2.04 -7.49
C ALA A 43 1.14 -1.14 -8.70
N GLN A 44 2.39 -0.66 -8.84
CA GLN A 44 2.84 0.18 -9.95
C GLN A 44 2.81 -0.53 -11.31
N LYS A 45 2.72 -1.87 -11.33
CA LYS A 45 2.49 -2.63 -12.58
C LYS A 45 1.09 -2.39 -13.17
N TYR A 46 0.15 -1.84 -12.39
CA TYR A 46 -1.25 -1.69 -12.76
C TYR A 46 -1.77 -0.25 -12.72
N LEU A 47 -1.26 0.59 -11.82
CA LEU A 47 -1.70 1.97 -11.61
C LEU A 47 -0.53 2.94 -11.80
N ASP A 48 -0.81 4.11 -12.34
CA ASP A 48 0.22 5.12 -12.67
C ASP A 48 0.69 5.88 -11.43
N TYR A 49 -0.20 6.03 -10.44
CA TYR A 49 0.06 6.80 -9.22
C TYR A 49 -0.05 5.91 -7.97
N VAL A 50 1.09 5.45 -7.46
CA VAL A 50 1.17 4.67 -6.22
C VAL A 50 2.15 5.33 -5.24
N TYR A 51 1.67 5.65 -4.05
CA TYR A 51 2.40 6.38 -3.04
C TYR A 51 2.48 5.60 -1.74
N LEU A 52 3.57 5.81 -1.01
CA LEU A 52 3.76 5.25 0.33
C LEU A 52 3.58 6.34 1.38
N GLY A 53 2.80 6.03 2.42
CA GLY A 53 2.60 6.87 3.59
C GLY A 53 3.17 6.22 4.85
N ASN A 54 3.50 7.04 5.85
CA ASN A 54 3.95 6.63 7.17
C ASN A 54 5.18 5.66 7.15
N VAL A 55 6.13 5.87 6.23
CA VAL A 55 7.26 4.96 5.95
C VAL A 55 8.33 4.94 7.05
#